data_AF-A0A382PTN9-F1
#
_entry.id   AF-A0A382PTN9-F1
#
_cell.length_a   1.000
_cell.length_b   1.000
_cell.length_c   1.000
_cell.angle_alpha   90.00
_cell.angle_beta   90.00
_cell.angle_gamma   90.00
#
_symmetry.space_group_name_H-M   'P 1'
#
loop_
_entity.id
_entity.type
_entity.pdbx_description
1 polymer ?
#
loop_
_entity_poly.entity_id
_entity_poly.type
_entity_poly.pdbx_seq_one_letter_code
_entity_poly.pdbx_strand_id
1 'polypeptide(L)'
;EASEQTFRLLILIDVADHITEHVIVFQPNGVTSSVDPLWVMVENTDTPRICIELLVVEGDYINLSNHNPFWSFENETSLGPGMHNLCMRGHQGAIQSLYMQDDQFRRIGPTITLSRADTPNDILSMAVEETQPNLQVSDGEWQIPRWFESDSEYVIARGESGSAFCPSTDVIAVVNASGDWDRDLADRSAILMPAGDAGNGTLRFSESGWLALCDGTTMLASYRVTEGPDVMVDPGILASRMPNGEFIIVNRDNASMPITLDWTGDAVAWDNWEAWAPSEVDAMSSVVANASVHGSPLAWWAAWVSADGDGITLHFAARTMEGA
;
A
#
# COMPACT_ATOMS: atom_id res chain seq x y z
N GLU A 1 -14.16 -13.86 20.62
CA GLU A 1 -15.20 -13.10 19.89
C GLU A 1 -14.52 -11.92 19.24
N ALA A 2 -14.94 -11.52 18.03
CA ALA A 2 -14.39 -10.34 17.37
C ALA A 2 -14.82 -9.09 18.16
N SER A 3 -13.91 -8.16 18.39
CA SER A 3 -14.22 -6.87 19.01
C SER A 3 -15.26 -6.11 18.16
N GLU A 4 -16.22 -5.45 18.81
CA GLU A 4 -17.18 -4.60 18.12
C GLU A 4 -16.46 -3.36 17.56
N GLN A 5 -16.20 -3.36 16.26
CA GLN A 5 -15.46 -2.30 15.58
C GLN A 5 -16.33 -1.59 14.56
N THR A 6 -16.01 -0.31 14.33
CA THR A 6 -16.60 0.48 13.26
C THR A 6 -16.19 -0.09 11.91
N PHE A 7 -17.15 -0.23 11.01
CA PHE A 7 -16.90 -0.73 9.66
C PHE A 7 -17.63 0.11 8.62
N ARG A 8 -17.13 0.05 7.38
CA ARG A 8 -17.71 0.72 6.23
C ARG A 8 -18.37 -0.30 5.30
N LEU A 9 -19.59 -0.04 4.88
CA LEU A 9 -20.21 -0.69 3.73
C LEU A 9 -20.02 0.22 2.52
N LEU A 10 -19.33 -0.32 1.52
CA LEU A 10 -19.16 0.31 0.21
C LEU A 10 -20.18 -0.32 -0.75
N ILE A 11 -21.04 0.49 -1.35
CA ILE A 11 -21.99 0.06 -2.38
C ILE A 11 -21.57 0.71 -3.69
N LEU A 12 -21.18 -0.12 -4.64
CA LEU A 12 -20.86 0.28 -6.00
C LEU A 12 -22.00 -0.16 -6.91
N ILE A 13 -22.55 0.78 -7.66
CA ILE A 13 -23.51 0.51 -8.72
C ILE A 13 -22.73 0.62 -10.01
N ASP A 14 -22.61 -0.49 -10.73
CA ASP A 14 -21.93 -0.59 -12.02
C ASP A 14 -22.95 -1.11 -13.04
N VAL A 15 -23.59 -0.19 -13.75
CA VAL A 15 -24.50 -0.50 -14.86
C VAL A 15 -24.11 0.34 -16.08
N ALA A 16 -24.53 -0.09 -17.27
CA ALA A 16 -24.23 0.61 -18.51
C ALA A 16 -24.55 2.12 -18.39
N ASP A 17 -23.55 2.95 -18.69
CA ASP A 17 -23.60 4.42 -18.63
C ASP A 17 -23.89 5.03 -17.23
N HIS A 18 -23.84 4.26 -16.15
CA HIS A 18 -24.05 4.77 -14.79
C HIS A 18 -23.24 4.02 -13.74
N ILE A 19 -22.22 4.71 -13.22
CA ILE A 19 -21.35 4.18 -12.17
C ILE A 19 -21.38 5.14 -10.98
N THR A 20 -21.75 4.62 -9.80
CA THR A 20 -21.83 5.43 -8.57
C THR A 20 -21.33 4.67 -7.35
N GLU A 21 -20.69 5.40 -6.45
CA GLU A 21 -20.15 4.90 -5.18
C GLU A 21 -20.92 5.50 -4.00
N HIS A 22 -21.40 4.66 -3.09
CA HIS A 22 -22.03 5.05 -1.84
C HIS A 22 -21.30 4.43 -0.65
N VAL A 23 -21.07 5.23 0.39
CA VAL A 23 -20.39 4.80 1.61
C VAL A 23 -21.35 4.96 2.78
N ILE A 24 -21.51 3.89 3.57
CA ILE A 24 -22.26 3.88 4.82
C ILE A 24 -21.32 3.41 5.92
N VAL A 25 -21.16 4.20 6.98
CA VAL A 25 -20.35 3.85 8.15
C VAL A 25 -21.26 3.36 9.27
N PHE A 26 -20.93 2.20 9.84
CA PHE A 26 -21.61 1.61 10.97
C PHE A 26 -20.70 1.69 12.19
N GLN A 27 -21.17 2.39 13.22
CA GLN A 27 -20.47 2.52 14.49
C GLN A 27 -21.20 1.71 15.57
N PRO A 28 -20.50 0.90 16.38
CA PRO A 28 -21.11 0.19 17.49
C PRO A 28 -21.60 1.18 18.55
N ASN A 29 -22.75 0.89 19.16
CA ASN A 29 -23.33 1.73 20.19
C ASN A 29 -23.01 1.18 21.58
N GLY A 30 -22.61 2.05 22.50
CA GLY A 30 -22.33 1.68 23.90
C GLY A 30 -20.97 1.02 24.13
N VAL A 31 -20.09 1.00 23.11
CA VAL A 31 -18.72 0.49 23.19
C VAL A 31 -17.73 1.54 22.67
N THR A 32 -16.58 1.64 23.33
CA THR A 32 -15.48 2.50 22.90
C THR A 32 -14.95 2.05 21.54
N SER A 33 -15.03 2.93 20.55
CA SER A 33 -14.76 2.60 19.15
C SER A 33 -14.27 3.82 18.37
N SER A 34 -13.60 3.59 17.24
CA SER A 34 -13.26 4.66 16.31
C SER A 34 -14.52 5.20 15.61
N VAL A 35 -14.52 6.48 15.26
CA VAL A 35 -15.59 7.06 14.44
C VAL A 35 -15.42 6.63 12.98
N ASP A 36 -14.17 6.63 12.50
CA ASP A 36 -13.82 6.19 11.16
C ASP A 36 -13.34 4.72 11.16
N PRO A 37 -13.62 3.98 10.07
CA PRO A 37 -13.20 2.58 9.92
C PRO A 37 -11.75 2.44 9.39
N LEU A 38 -11.08 3.56 9.08
CA LEU A 38 -9.75 3.62 8.50
C LEU A 38 -8.94 4.73 9.18
N TRP A 39 -7.63 4.55 9.22
CA TRP A 39 -6.71 5.64 9.54
C TRP A 39 -6.69 6.65 8.39
N VAL A 40 -6.98 7.91 8.69
CA VAL A 40 -6.89 9.01 7.72
C VAL A 40 -5.42 9.41 7.58
N MET A 41 -4.92 9.41 6.35
CA MET A 41 -3.59 9.93 6.03
C MET A 41 -3.64 11.46 6.01
N VAL A 42 -3.14 12.11 7.07
CA VAL A 42 -3.14 13.57 7.19
C VAL A 42 -1.90 14.18 6.55
N GLU A 43 -0.76 13.50 6.66
CA GLU A 43 0.48 13.90 6.00
C GLU A 43 1.15 12.67 5.38
N ASN A 44 1.25 12.66 4.06
CA ASN A 44 1.92 11.61 3.30
C ASN A 44 3.34 12.06 2.94
N THR A 45 4.26 11.94 3.89
CA THR A 45 5.69 12.29 3.74
C THR A 45 6.56 11.14 4.26
N ASP A 46 7.88 11.28 4.22
CA ASP A 46 8.82 10.34 4.84
C ASP A 46 8.56 10.14 6.33
N THR A 47 7.90 11.07 7.00
CA THR A 47 7.45 10.89 8.40
C THR A 47 5.94 11.03 8.44
N PRO A 48 5.18 9.98 8.08
CA PRO A 48 3.75 10.10 7.82
C PRO A 48 2.97 10.38 9.10
N ARG A 49 1.84 11.08 8.96
CA ARG A 49 0.93 11.35 10.07
C ARG A 49 -0.44 10.75 9.77
N ILE A 50 -0.90 9.87 10.63
CA ILE A 50 -2.21 9.23 10.53
C ILE A 50 -3.07 9.60 11.74
N CYS A 51 -4.36 9.83 11.53
CA CYS A 51 -5.27 10.22 12.60
C CYS A 51 -6.64 9.55 12.46
N ILE A 52 -7.33 9.42 13.59
CA ILE A 52 -8.75 9.07 13.69
C ILE A 52 -9.38 9.81 14.88
N GLU A 53 -10.70 9.84 14.92
CA GLU A 53 -11.46 10.14 16.14
C GLU A 53 -11.81 8.84 16.88
N LEU A 54 -11.61 8.82 18.19
CA LEU A 54 -11.95 7.72 19.08
C LEU A 54 -13.01 8.19 20.08
N LEU A 55 -14.16 7.53 20.08
CA LEU A 55 -15.22 7.77 21.05
C LEU A 55 -15.04 6.81 22.23
N VAL A 56 -14.70 7.35 23.40
CA VAL A 56 -14.69 6.62 24.67
C VAL A 56 -16.04 6.80 25.35
N VAL A 57 -16.74 5.71 25.62
CA VAL A 57 -18.10 5.76 26.17
C VAL A 57 -18.12 6.20 27.64
N GLU A 58 -19.26 6.75 28.07
CA GLU A 58 -19.46 7.16 29.46
C GLU A 58 -19.16 6.03 30.45
N GLY A 59 -18.29 6.33 31.43
CA GLY A 59 -17.83 5.37 32.43
C GLY A 59 -16.65 4.49 32.02
N ASP A 60 -16.17 4.55 30.77
CA ASP A 60 -14.97 3.85 30.32
C ASP A 60 -13.71 4.71 30.45
N TYR A 61 -12.58 4.06 30.75
CA TYR A 61 -11.26 4.68 30.88
C TYR A 61 -10.21 3.73 30.31
N ILE A 62 -9.54 4.16 29.24
CA ILE A 62 -8.63 3.31 28.49
C ILE A 62 -7.20 3.88 28.52
N ASN A 63 -6.22 2.98 28.50
CA ASN A 63 -4.83 3.33 28.21
C ASN A 63 -4.39 2.69 26.90
N LEU A 64 -3.90 3.53 26.00
CA LEU A 64 -3.40 3.17 24.68
C LEU A 64 -1.93 2.78 24.75
N SER A 65 -1.56 1.70 24.08
CA SER A 65 -0.16 1.36 23.85
C SER A 65 0.06 0.85 22.42
N ASN A 66 1.27 1.06 21.91
CA ASN A 66 1.75 0.60 20.62
C ASN A 66 3.12 -0.03 20.82
N HIS A 67 3.39 -1.15 20.14
CA HIS A 67 4.67 -1.86 20.21
C HIS A 67 5.49 -1.74 18.92
N ASN A 68 4.97 -1.09 17.88
CA ASN A 68 5.72 -0.86 16.65
C ASN A 68 6.61 0.39 16.81
N PRO A 69 7.95 0.24 16.82
CA PRO A 69 8.89 1.34 17.09
C PRO A 69 8.99 2.36 15.94
N PHE A 70 8.36 2.12 14.79
CA PHE A 70 8.25 3.12 13.74
C PHE A 70 7.14 4.14 13.99
N TRP A 71 6.29 3.94 14.99
CA TRP A 71 5.11 4.77 15.24
C TRP A 71 5.07 5.25 16.68
N SER A 72 4.75 6.53 16.87
CA SER A 72 4.63 7.18 18.18
C SER A 72 3.30 7.91 18.29
N PHE A 73 2.73 7.97 19.50
CA PHE A 73 1.54 8.78 19.76
C PHE A 73 1.92 10.25 19.83
N GLU A 74 1.13 11.11 19.18
CA GLU A 74 1.26 12.58 19.34
C GLU A 74 0.42 13.12 20.50
N ASN A 75 -0.61 12.38 20.90
CA ASN A 75 -1.61 12.78 21.87
C ASN A 75 -1.49 11.99 23.18
N GLU A 76 -2.32 12.36 24.17
CA GLU A 76 -2.46 11.63 25.41
C GLU A 76 -2.89 10.19 25.15
N THR A 77 -2.28 9.24 25.86
CA THR A 77 -2.59 7.81 25.74
C THR A 77 -3.53 7.32 26.84
N SER A 78 -3.79 8.13 27.87
CA SER A 78 -4.74 7.82 28.93
C SER A 78 -6.01 8.64 28.70
N LEU A 79 -7.08 7.96 28.29
CA LEU A 79 -8.30 8.61 27.82
C LEU A 79 -9.47 8.27 28.74
N GLY A 80 -10.20 9.30 29.18
CA GLY A 80 -11.49 9.16 29.84
C GLY A 80 -12.66 9.28 28.85
N PRO A 81 -13.91 9.31 29.33
CA PRO A 81 -15.08 9.42 28.46
C PRO A 81 -15.06 10.68 27.58
N GLY A 82 -15.54 10.54 26.35
CA GLY A 82 -15.65 11.63 25.38
C GLY A 82 -15.05 11.31 24.01
N MET A 83 -15.03 12.32 23.13
CA MET A 83 -14.40 12.22 21.82
C MET A 83 -12.94 12.67 21.90
N HIS A 84 -12.03 11.87 21.34
CA HIS A 84 -10.59 12.12 21.37
C HIS A 84 -9.98 12.00 19.99
N ASN A 85 -9.06 12.90 19.65
CA ASN A 85 -8.23 12.77 18.47
C ASN A 85 -7.06 11.86 18.78
N LEU A 86 -6.98 10.73 18.10
CA LEU A 86 -5.85 9.82 18.16
C LEU A 86 -5.01 9.99 16.91
N CYS A 87 -3.86 10.66 17.03
CA CYS A 87 -2.89 10.79 15.95
C CYS A 87 -1.60 10.05 16.27
N MET A 88 -1.01 9.46 15.24
CA MET A 88 0.28 8.81 15.30
C MET A 88 1.24 9.42 14.28
N ARG A 89 2.48 9.65 14.73
CA ARG A 89 3.59 10.07 13.88
C ARG A 89 4.45 8.86 13.55
N GLY A 90 4.58 8.62 12.26
CA GLY A 90 5.48 7.64 11.68
C GLY A 90 6.89 8.21 11.51
N HIS A 91 7.87 7.36 11.73
CA HIS A 91 9.25 7.56 11.30
C HIS A 91 9.44 7.13 9.83
N GLN A 92 10.59 7.45 9.23
CA GLN A 92 10.92 6.97 7.89
C GLN A 92 10.85 5.44 7.82
N GLY A 93 10.17 4.93 6.79
CA GLY A 93 9.84 3.51 6.64
C GLY A 93 8.64 3.03 7.45
N ALA A 94 7.88 3.91 8.13
CA ALA A 94 6.79 3.50 8.99
C ALA A 94 5.68 2.74 8.27
N ILE A 95 5.27 3.18 7.08
CA ILE A 95 4.27 2.47 6.26
C ILE A 95 4.84 1.15 5.74
N GLN A 96 6.10 1.17 5.31
CA GLN A 96 6.79 0.00 4.76
C GLN A 96 7.15 -1.03 5.85
N SER A 97 7.15 -0.65 7.12
CA SER A 97 7.28 -1.60 8.23
C SER A 97 6.04 -2.48 8.41
N LEU A 98 4.87 -2.03 7.92
CA LEU A 98 3.58 -2.70 8.08
C LEU A 98 3.46 -3.90 7.14
N TYR A 99 3.20 -5.08 7.70
CA TYR A 99 3.21 -6.33 6.95
C TYR A 99 1.84 -6.74 6.40
N MET A 100 0.76 -6.44 7.11
CA MET A 100 -0.59 -6.86 6.72
C MET A 100 -1.22 -5.90 5.71
N GLN A 101 -2.11 -6.44 4.90
CA GLN A 101 -2.95 -5.69 3.99
C GLN A 101 -4.43 -6.07 4.17
N ASP A 102 -5.33 -5.17 3.81
CA ASP A 102 -6.75 -5.49 3.67
C ASP A 102 -7.09 -5.99 2.26
N ASP A 103 -8.37 -6.31 2.02
CA ASP A 103 -8.85 -6.80 0.73
C ASP A 103 -8.75 -5.78 -0.41
N GLN A 104 -8.45 -4.50 -0.10
CA GLN A 104 -8.14 -3.46 -1.08
C GLN A 104 -6.63 -3.20 -1.21
N PHE A 105 -5.79 -4.07 -0.63
CA PHE A 105 -4.33 -4.01 -0.63
C PHE A 105 -3.74 -2.80 0.12
N ARG A 106 -4.54 -2.11 0.93
CA ARG A 106 -4.06 -1.05 1.83
C ARG A 106 -3.31 -1.67 3.00
N ARG A 107 -2.28 -1.01 3.48
CA ARG A 107 -1.53 -1.44 4.67
C ARG A 107 -2.41 -1.30 5.91
N ILE A 108 -2.45 -2.35 6.74
CA ILE A 108 -3.01 -2.26 8.09
C ILE A 108 -2.05 -1.45 8.94
N GLY A 109 -2.53 -0.36 9.52
CA GLY A 109 -1.78 0.57 10.37
C GLY A 109 -1.20 -0.06 11.63
N PRO A 110 -0.48 0.73 12.45
CA PRO A 110 0.03 0.26 13.73
C PRO A 110 -1.11 -0.27 14.61
N THR A 111 -0.88 -1.43 15.22
CA THR A 111 -1.83 -2.06 16.12
C THR A 111 -1.82 -1.36 17.47
N ILE A 112 -2.98 -0.84 17.88
CA ILE A 112 -3.13 -0.14 19.15
C ILE A 112 -3.83 -1.05 20.14
N THR A 113 -3.21 -1.22 21.31
CA THR A 113 -3.79 -1.99 22.42
C THR A 113 -4.54 -1.03 23.32
N LEU A 114 -5.82 -1.30 23.53
CA LEU A 114 -6.68 -0.56 24.45
C LEU A 114 -6.78 -1.38 25.74
N SER A 115 -6.17 -0.89 26.80
CA SER A 115 -6.14 -1.57 28.11
C SER A 115 -7.04 -0.87 29.11
N ARG A 116 -7.74 -1.65 29.94
CA ARG A 116 -8.55 -1.16 31.07
C ARG A 116 -8.17 -1.90 32.34
N ALA A 117 -8.55 -1.35 33.49
CA ALA A 117 -8.38 -2.05 34.75
C ALA A 117 -9.23 -3.31 34.77
N ASP A 118 -8.61 -4.46 35.05
CA ASP A 118 -9.26 -5.75 35.30
C ASP A 118 -10.12 -6.31 34.14
N THR A 119 -9.96 -5.82 32.90
CA THR A 119 -10.56 -6.43 31.71
C THR A 119 -9.49 -6.87 30.71
N PRO A 120 -9.81 -7.82 29.83
CA PRO A 120 -8.97 -8.10 28.67
C PRO A 120 -8.73 -6.84 27.83
N ASN A 121 -7.57 -6.80 27.18
CA ASN A 121 -7.24 -5.73 26.25
C ASN A 121 -8.06 -5.88 24.96
N ASP A 122 -8.54 -4.76 24.44
CA ASP A 122 -9.05 -4.67 23.07
C ASP A 122 -7.91 -4.27 22.12
N ILE A 123 -8.13 -4.53 20.84
CA ILE A 123 -7.17 -4.23 19.78
C ILE A 123 -7.87 -3.38 18.73
N LEU A 124 -7.27 -2.25 18.41
CA LEU A 124 -7.62 -1.43 17.26
C LEU A 124 -6.61 -1.69 16.15
N SER A 125 -7.10 -2.19 15.02
CA SER A 125 -6.31 -2.58 13.86
C SER A 125 -7.10 -2.26 12.60
N MET A 126 -6.68 -1.23 11.87
CA MET A 126 -7.42 -0.68 10.74
C MET A 126 -6.48 -0.40 9.58
N ALA A 127 -6.99 -0.46 8.34
CA ALA A 127 -6.25 -0.03 7.16
C ALA A 127 -5.98 1.48 7.19
N VAL A 128 -4.85 1.88 6.60
CA VAL A 128 -4.49 3.28 6.37
C VAL A 128 -4.90 3.69 4.96
N GLU A 129 -5.58 4.80 4.83
CA GLU A 129 -5.98 5.35 3.54
C GLU A 129 -4.77 5.63 2.65
N GLU A 130 -4.95 5.45 1.34
CA GLU A 130 -3.94 5.77 0.32
C GLU A 130 -2.60 5.03 0.47
N THR A 131 -2.62 3.84 1.06
CA THR A 131 -1.43 2.97 1.22
C THR A 131 -1.44 1.75 0.30
N GLN A 132 -2.31 1.75 -0.71
CA GLN A 132 -2.23 0.77 -1.79
C GLN A 132 -0.84 0.83 -2.44
N PRO A 133 -0.36 -0.31 -2.98
CA PRO A 133 0.71 -0.37 -3.95
C PRO A 133 0.78 0.81 -4.92
N ASN A 134 1.96 1.40 -5.09
CA ASN A 134 2.13 2.47 -6.07
C ASN A 134 2.59 1.90 -7.41
N LEU A 135 1.92 2.28 -8.48
CA LEU A 135 2.27 1.97 -9.86
C LEU A 135 2.55 3.31 -10.57
N GLN A 136 3.82 3.52 -10.90
CA GLN A 136 4.23 4.70 -11.65
C GLN A 136 3.99 4.48 -13.15
N VAL A 137 3.53 5.54 -13.79
CA VAL A 137 3.30 5.61 -15.23
C VAL A 137 3.96 6.90 -15.71
N SER A 138 4.52 6.85 -16.91
CA SER A 138 5.21 7.96 -17.55
C SER A 138 4.42 8.36 -18.80
N ASP A 139 4.06 9.63 -18.93
CA ASP A 139 3.30 10.17 -20.07
C ASP A 139 1.97 9.43 -20.36
N GLY A 140 1.34 8.85 -19.32
CA GLY A 140 0.07 8.13 -19.42
C GLY A 140 0.12 6.80 -20.20
N GLU A 141 1.31 6.28 -20.54
CA GLU A 141 1.49 4.98 -21.17
C GLU A 141 2.10 3.98 -20.18
N TRP A 142 1.44 2.84 -19.98
CA TRP A 142 1.93 1.76 -19.14
C TRP A 142 2.00 0.45 -19.91
N GLN A 143 3.21 -0.05 -20.12
CA GLN A 143 3.44 -1.36 -20.73
C GLN A 143 3.08 -2.47 -19.72
N ILE A 144 2.41 -3.53 -20.15
CA ILE A 144 2.11 -4.66 -19.26
C ILE A 144 3.37 -5.51 -19.10
N PRO A 145 3.86 -5.74 -17.87
CA PRO A 145 5.04 -6.58 -17.65
C PRO A 145 4.75 -8.05 -17.92
N ARG A 146 5.76 -8.80 -18.38
CA ARG A 146 5.60 -10.24 -18.65
C ARG A 146 5.24 -11.06 -17.42
N TRP A 147 5.65 -10.65 -16.22
CA TRP A 147 5.27 -11.35 -14.98
C TRP A 147 3.82 -11.09 -14.55
N PHE A 148 3.05 -10.30 -15.31
CA PHE A 148 1.59 -10.22 -15.20
C PHE A 148 0.87 -11.26 -16.09
N GLU A 149 1.62 -12.08 -16.83
CA GLU A 149 1.08 -13.26 -17.51
C GLU A 149 0.46 -14.23 -16.48
N SER A 150 -0.71 -14.76 -16.81
CA SER A 150 -1.47 -15.64 -15.93
C SER A 150 -1.95 -16.85 -16.72
N ASP A 151 -1.92 -18.04 -16.10
CA ASP A 151 -2.50 -19.26 -16.66
C ASP A 151 -4.04 -19.21 -16.78
N SER A 152 -4.65 -18.14 -16.26
CA SER A 152 -6.10 -17.90 -16.25
C SER A 152 -6.42 -16.52 -16.80
N GLU A 153 -7.63 -16.38 -17.35
CA GLU A 153 -8.15 -15.07 -17.76
C GLU A 153 -8.32 -14.18 -16.54
N TYR A 154 -8.01 -12.90 -16.69
CA TYR A 154 -8.19 -11.91 -15.63
C TYR A 154 -8.62 -10.58 -16.21
N VAL A 155 -9.21 -9.74 -15.38
CA VAL A 155 -9.68 -8.41 -15.76
C VAL A 155 -8.71 -7.36 -15.23
N ILE A 156 -8.36 -6.40 -16.08
CA ILE A 156 -7.73 -5.15 -15.65
C ILE A 156 -8.83 -4.09 -15.63
N ALA A 157 -9.10 -3.51 -14.46
CA ALA A 157 -10.08 -2.46 -14.25
C ALA A 157 -9.39 -1.15 -13.83
N ARG A 158 -9.95 -0.01 -14.24
CA ARG A 158 -9.38 1.33 -14.05
C ARG A 158 -10.43 2.29 -13.54
N GLY A 159 -10.06 3.21 -12.65
CA GLY A 159 -10.89 4.37 -12.29
C GLY A 159 -10.09 5.57 -11.79
N GLU A 160 -10.43 6.77 -12.23
CA GLU A 160 -9.70 8.01 -11.94
C GLU A 160 -9.83 8.44 -10.47
N SER A 161 -10.91 8.03 -9.80
CA SER A 161 -11.17 8.36 -8.41
C SER A 161 -11.97 7.26 -7.69
N GLY A 162 -12.18 7.43 -6.38
CA GLY A 162 -12.96 6.52 -5.55
C GLY A 162 -12.22 5.22 -5.23
N SER A 163 -12.98 4.21 -4.80
CA SER A 163 -12.42 2.92 -4.41
C SER A 163 -12.20 2.01 -5.62
N ALA A 164 -11.06 1.31 -5.64
CA ALA A 164 -10.81 0.23 -6.59
C ALA A 164 -11.85 -0.88 -6.43
N PHE A 165 -12.27 -1.47 -7.55
CA PHE A 165 -13.25 -2.55 -7.56
C PHE A 165 -13.09 -3.48 -8.76
N CYS A 166 -13.62 -4.69 -8.61
CA CYS A 166 -13.75 -5.63 -9.71
C CYS A 166 -15.14 -5.53 -10.32
N PRO A 167 -15.24 -5.31 -11.65
CA PRO A 167 -16.53 -5.16 -12.31
C PRO A 167 -17.34 -6.45 -12.20
N SER A 168 -18.65 -6.32 -11.98
CA SER A 168 -19.57 -7.46 -11.90
C SER A 168 -20.27 -7.77 -13.22
N THR A 169 -19.96 -7.03 -14.29
CA THR A 169 -20.53 -7.22 -15.63
C THR A 169 -19.84 -8.37 -16.37
N ASP A 170 -20.62 -9.19 -17.06
CA ASP A 170 -20.12 -10.26 -17.93
C ASP A 170 -19.66 -9.75 -19.31
N VAL A 171 -19.93 -8.47 -19.63
CA VAL A 171 -19.62 -7.88 -20.94
C VAL A 171 -18.40 -6.98 -20.81
N ILE A 172 -17.22 -7.60 -20.81
CA ILE A 172 -15.92 -6.92 -20.80
C ILE A 172 -15.23 -7.16 -22.14
N ALA A 173 -14.67 -6.11 -22.73
CA ALA A 173 -14.00 -6.22 -24.02
C ALA A 173 -12.71 -7.07 -23.88
N VAL A 174 -12.64 -8.16 -24.66
CA VAL A 174 -11.47 -9.04 -24.68
C VAL A 174 -10.37 -8.42 -25.53
N VAL A 175 -9.16 -8.39 -25.00
CA VAL A 175 -7.98 -7.95 -25.75
C VAL A 175 -7.49 -9.07 -26.65
N ASN A 176 -7.16 -8.74 -27.90
CA ASN A 176 -6.40 -9.64 -28.75
C ASN A 176 -4.91 -9.52 -28.40
N ALA A 177 -4.44 -10.34 -27.46
CA ALA A 177 -3.07 -10.32 -26.95
C ALA A 177 -2.02 -10.93 -27.90
N SER A 178 -2.35 -11.16 -29.19
CA SER A 178 -1.39 -11.69 -30.16
C SER A 178 -0.47 -10.59 -30.70
N GLY A 179 0.78 -10.56 -30.22
CA GLY A 179 1.81 -9.62 -30.67
C GLY A 179 1.76 -8.26 -29.97
N ASP A 180 2.09 -7.19 -30.70
CA ASP A 180 2.06 -5.81 -30.19
C ASP A 180 0.63 -5.24 -30.26
N TRP A 181 0.15 -4.63 -29.17
CA TRP A 181 -1.17 -4.03 -29.12
C TRP A 181 -1.24 -2.86 -28.14
N ASP A 182 -2.11 -1.91 -28.42
CA ASP A 182 -2.39 -0.77 -27.55
C ASP A 182 -3.88 -0.60 -27.26
N ARG A 183 -4.21 -0.15 -26.04
CA ARG A 183 -5.59 0.12 -25.61
C ARG A 183 -5.67 1.33 -24.69
N ASP A 184 -6.62 2.20 -24.99
CA ASP A 184 -7.01 3.28 -24.08
C ASP A 184 -7.97 2.73 -23.01
N LEU A 185 -7.70 3.03 -21.74
CA LEU A 185 -8.58 2.77 -20.61
C LEU A 185 -9.12 4.09 -20.06
N ALA A 186 -10.41 4.32 -20.28
CA ALA A 186 -11.13 5.45 -19.72
C ALA A 186 -11.44 5.27 -18.23
N ASP A 187 -11.95 6.33 -17.58
CA ASP A 187 -12.50 6.22 -16.23
C ASP A 187 -13.57 5.13 -16.15
N ARG A 188 -13.49 4.31 -15.10
CA ARG A 188 -14.38 3.18 -14.82
C ARG A 188 -14.54 2.21 -15.99
N SER A 189 -13.43 1.91 -16.68
CA SER A 189 -13.38 0.94 -17.77
C SER A 189 -12.62 -0.32 -17.35
N ALA A 190 -12.84 -1.40 -18.12
CA ALA A 190 -12.18 -2.67 -17.89
C ALA A 190 -11.92 -3.41 -19.20
N ILE A 191 -10.88 -4.23 -19.19
CA ILE A 191 -10.51 -5.14 -20.28
C ILE A 191 -10.30 -6.55 -19.75
N LEU A 192 -10.63 -7.55 -20.57
CA LEU A 192 -10.37 -8.95 -20.26
C LEU A 192 -9.07 -9.37 -20.94
N MET A 193 -8.13 -9.83 -20.12
CA MET A 193 -6.87 -10.40 -20.54
C MET A 193 -7.04 -11.91 -20.74
N PRO A 194 -6.69 -12.45 -21.93
CA PRO A 194 -6.76 -13.88 -22.17
C PRO A 194 -5.71 -14.63 -21.33
N ALA A 195 -5.97 -15.90 -21.06
CA ALA A 195 -5.00 -16.78 -20.41
C ALA A 195 -3.74 -16.98 -21.28
N GLY A 196 -2.57 -17.02 -20.63
CA GLY A 196 -1.27 -17.22 -21.25
C GLY A 196 -0.50 -15.93 -21.49
N ASP A 197 0.11 -15.81 -22.67
CA ASP A 197 0.96 -14.69 -23.06
C ASP A 197 0.12 -13.41 -23.24
N ALA A 198 0.46 -12.37 -22.49
CA ALA A 198 -0.15 -11.05 -22.58
C ALA A 198 0.33 -10.26 -23.82
N GLY A 199 1.30 -10.80 -24.57
CA GLY A 199 1.93 -10.15 -25.70
C GLY A 199 2.72 -8.93 -25.27
N ASN A 200 2.91 -7.99 -26.19
CA ASN A 200 3.54 -6.71 -25.90
C ASN A 200 2.46 -5.62 -25.85
N GLY A 201 1.70 -5.63 -24.76
CA GLY A 201 0.56 -4.75 -24.54
C GLY A 201 0.94 -3.43 -23.89
N THR A 202 0.45 -2.32 -24.44
CA THR A 202 0.52 -1.00 -23.81
C THR A 202 -0.88 -0.48 -23.49
N LEU A 203 -1.09 -0.08 -22.25
CA LEU A 203 -2.30 0.57 -21.79
C LEU A 203 -2.08 2.08 -21.73
N ARG A 204 -3.04 2.85 -22.23
CA ARG A 204 -3.03 4.31 -22.15
C ARG A 204 -4.14 4.80 -21.23
N PHE A 205 -3.80 5.57 -20.20
CA PHE A 205 -4.77 6.11 -19.27
C PHE A 205 -4.21 7.33 -18.54
N SER A 206 -5.08 8.09 -17.86
CA SER A 206 -4.67 9.24 -17.06
C SER A 206 -3.70 8.83 -15.94
N GLU A 207 -2.70 9.68 -15.69
CA GLU A 207 -1.54 9.49 -14.80
C GLU A 207 -1.89 9.47 -13.29
N SER A 208 -3.18 9.38 -12.96
CA SER A 208 -3.68 9.39 -11.58
C SER A 208 -4.93 8.53 -11.41
N GLY A 209 -5.05 7.84 -10.28
CA GLY A 209 -6.25 7.08 -9.91
C GLY A 209 -5.88 5.70 -9.41
N TRP A 210 -6.63 4.68 -9.80
CA TRP A 210 -6.34 3.30 -9.45
C TRP A 210 -6.45 2.33 -10.62
N LEU A 211 -5.73 1.22 -10.52
CA LEU A 211 -5.80 0.06 -11.40
C LEU A 211 -5.98 -1.20 -10.54
N ALA A 212 -6.89 -2.09 -10.91
CA ALA A 212 -7.14 -3.34 -10.22
C ALA A 212 -7.01 -4.54 -11.15
N LEU A 213 -6.48 -5.64 -10.63
CA LEU A 213 -6.52 -6.95 -11.29
C LEU A 213 -7.55 -7.83 -10.61
N CYS A 214 -8.36 -8.52 -11.40
CA CYS A 214 -9.54 -9.22 -10.92
C CYS A 214 -9.70 -10.60 -11.55
N ASP A 215 -10.11 -11.57 -10.74
CA ASP A 215 -10.67 -12.85 -11.18
C ASP A 215 -12.18 -12.85 -10.88
N GLY A 216 -12.97 -12.59 -11.93
CA GLY A 216 -14.37 -12.25 -11.79
C GLY A 216 -14.56 -11.04 -10.88
N THR A 217 -15.26 -11.24 -9.75
CA THR A 217 -15.50 -10.20 -8.73
C THR A 217 -14.46 -10.18 -7.61
N THR A 218 -13.46 -11.08 -7.65
CA THR A 218 -12.41 -11.18 -6.65
C THR A 218 -11.23 -10.31 -7.04
N MET A 219 -10.78 -9.44 -6.13
CA MET A 219 -9.61 -8.59 -6.35
C MET A 219 -8.32 -9.38 -6.10
N LEU A 220 -7.50 -9.51 -7.14
CA LEU A 220 -6.19 -10.16 -7.10
C LEU A 220 -5.08 -9.17 -6.71
N ALA A 221 -5.22 -7.91 -7.15
CA ALA A 221 -4.31 -6.83 -6.81
C ALA A 221 -5.00 -5.48 -7.01
N SER A 222 -4.52 -4.45 -6.30
CA SER A 222 -4.96 -3.08 -6.44
C SER A 222 -3.78 -2.14 -6.32
N TYR A 223 -3.71 -1.16 -7.22
CA TYR A 223 -2.63 -0.18 -7.30
C TYR A 223 -3.23 1.21 -7.35
N ARG A 224 -2.56 2.15 -6.68
CA ARG A 224 -2.69 3.56 -6.97
C ARG A 224 -1.77 3.90 -8.14
N VAL A 225 -2.31 4.60 -9.12
CA VAL A 225 -1.59 5.13 -10.28
C VAL A 225 -1.12 6.53 -9.95
N THR A 226 0.17 6.80 -10.21
CA THR A 226 0.77 8.13 -10.05
C THR A 226 1.74 8.40 -11.19
N GLU A 227 1.85 9.65 -11.63
CA GLU A 227 2.89 10.05 -12.56
C GLU A 227 4.29 9.86 -11.97
N GLY A 228 5.22 9.37 -12.78
CA GLY A 228 6.62 9.20 -12.42
C GLY A 228 7.39 8.36 -13.43
N PRO A 229 8.69 8.14 -13.19
CA PRO A 229 9.50 7.30 -14.07
C PRO A 229 8.95 5.87 -14.11
N ASP A 230 9.00 5.22 -15.27
CA ASP A 230 8.49 3.85 -15.40
C ASP A 230 9.49 2.82 -14.84
N VAL A 231 9.49 2.71 -13.52
CA VAL A 231 10.32 1.79 -12.76
C VAL A 231 9.47 0.74 -12.06
N MET A 232 9.89 -0.51 -12.15
CA MET A 232 9.24 -1.64 -11.47
C MET A 232 10.23 -2.45 -10.63
N VAL A 233 9.68 -3.18 -9.66
CA VAL A 233 10.44 -4.05 -8.76
C VAL A 233 9.81 -5.43 -8.74
N ASP A 234 10.62 -6.48 -8.88
CA ASP A 234 10.17 -7.88 -8.84
C ASP A 234 11.04 -8.74 -7.89
N PRO A 235 10.45 -9.46 -6.91
CA PRO A 235 9.06 -9.39 -6.49
C PRO A 235 8.78 -8.09 -5.72
N GLY A 236 7.64 -7.48 -6.02
CA GLY A 236 7.17 -6.32 -5.27
C GLY A 236 6.67 -5.20 -6.18
N ILE A 237 6.86 -3.99 -5.67
CA ILE A 237 6.28 -2.75 -6.19
C ILE A 237 6.95 -1.58 -5.49
N LEU A 238 6.97 -0.44 -6.14
CA LEU A 238 7.51 0.79 -5.57
C LEU A 238 6.79 1.17 -4.27
N ALA A 239 7.56 1.81 -3.39
CA ALA A 239 7.16 2.30 -2.08
C ALA A 239 6.53 1.24 -1.14
N SER A 240 6.67 -0.05 -1.46
CA SER A 240 6.20 -1.15 -0.64
C SER A 240 7.34 -1.85 0.07
N ARG A 241 6.99 -2.53 1.17
CA ARG A 241 7.91 -3.39 1.90
C ARG A 241 8.51 -4.43 0.95
N MET A 242 9.83 -4.41 0.80
CA MET A 242 10.55 -5.45 0.08
C MET A 242 10.61 -6.74 0.88
N PRO A 243 10.54 -7.90 0.21
CA PRO A 243 10.94 -9.16 0.82
C PRO A 243 12.44 -9.16 1.12
N ASN A 244 12.85 -9.95 2.11
CA ASN A 244 14.26 -10.14 2.41
C ASN A 244 14.96 -10.92 1.27
N GLY A 245 16.08 -10.41 0.78
CA GLY A 245 16.95 -11.08 -0.19
C GLY A 245 17.08 -10.35 -1.52
N GLU A 246 17.24 -11.13 -2.60
CA GLU A 246 17.44 -10.62 -3.96
C GLU A 246 16.13 -10.19 -4.63
N PHE A 247 16.20 -9.11 -5.41
CA PHE A 247 15.10 -8.58 -6.21
C PHE A 247 15.65 -7.93 -7.49
N ILE A 248 14.76 -7.69 -8.45
CA ILE A 248 15.07 -7.11 -9.75
C ILE A 248 14.46 -5.71 -9.81
N ILE A 249 15.26 -4.73 -10.20
CA ILE A 249 14.81 -3.37 -10.53
C ILE A 249 14.79 -3.28 -12.04
N VAL A 250 13.64 -2.90 -12.60
CA VAL A 250 13.44 -2.79 -14.05
C VAL A 250 13.20 -1.33 -14.38
N ASN A 251 14.09 -0.74 -15.18
CA ASN A 251 13.95 0.59 -15.74
C ASN A 251 13.38 0.46 -17.15
N ARG A 252 12.14 0.93 -17.34
CA ARG A 252 11.44 0.87 -18.62
C ARG A 252 11.41 2.23 -19.32
N ASP A 253 12.10 3.22 -18.77
CA ASP A 253 12.33 4.47 -19.46
C ASP A 253 13.48 4.34 -20.47
N ASN A 254 13.53 5.33 -21.36
CA ASN A 254 14.52 5.42 -22.43
C ASN A 254 15.88 5.99 -21.98
N ALA A 255 16.03 6.34 -20.70
CA ALA A 255 17.24 6.92 -20.12
C ALA A 255 17.75 6.04 -18.97
N SER A 256 19.08 5.99 -18.81
CA SER A 256 19.70 5.31 -17.66
C SER A 256 19.38 6.06 -16.36
N MET A 257 19.12 5.33 -15.28
CA MET A 257 18.83 5.90 -13.97
C MET A 257 19.89 5.51 -12.94
N PRO A 258 20.45 6.47 -12.18
CA PRO A 258 21.34 6.14 -11.08
C PRO A 258 20.57 5.44 -9.96
N ILE A 259 21.23 4.53 -9.26
CA ILE A 259 20.73 3.92 -8.03
C ILE A 259 21.51 4.50 -6.85
N THR A 260 20.77 4.97 -5.85
CA THR A 260 21.34 5.41 -4.57
C THR A 260 20.81 4.57 -3.42
N LEU A 261 21.59 4.50 -2.33
CA LEU A 261 21.22 3.80 -1.10
C LEU A 261 21.01 4.84 0.00
N ASP A 262 19.85 4.79 0.65
CA ASP A 262 19.49 5.70 1.75
C ASP A 262 19.24 4.92 3.05
N TRP A 263 19.85 5.36 4.14
CA TRP A 263 19.90 4.64 5.41
C TRP A 263 19.43 5.52 6.56
N THR A 264 18.39 5.07 7.27
CA THR A 264 17.82 5.80 8.40
C THR A 264 17.53 4.93 9.62
N GLY A 265 17.36 5.57 10.77
CA GLY A 265 16.98 4.93 12.03
C GLY A 265 18.07 4.93 13.10
N ASP A 266 17.76 4.33 14.25
CA ASP A 266 18.54 4.39 15.49
C ASP A 266 19.13 3.03 15.91
N ALA A 267 18.78 1.96 15.20
CA ALA A 267 19.01 0.59 15.66
C ALA A 267 20.18 -0.14 15.06
N VAL A 268 20.81 0.44 14.04
CA VAL A 268 21.74 -0.29 13.20
C VAL A 268 22.96 0.55 12.87
N ALA A 269 24.13 0.03 13.22
CA ALA A 269 25.39 0.36 12.57
C ALA A 269 25.40 -0.29 11.18
N TRP A 270 25.92 0.39 10.15
CA TRP A 270 25.93 -0.07 8.74
C TRP A 270 26.22 -1.57 8.55
N ASP A 271 27.06 -2.14 9.41
CA ASP A 271 27.50 -3.53 9.37
C ASP A 271 26.39 -4.59 9.55
N ASN A 272 25.18 -4.23 10.02
CA ASN A 272 24.08 -5.21 10.16
C ASN A 272 23.25 -5.38 8.88
N TRP A 273 23.56 -4.66 7.81
CA TRP A 273 22.90 -4.86 6.54
C TRP A 273 23.87 -5.40 5.51
N GLU A 274 23.40 -6.40 4.79
CA GLU A 274 24.03 -6.83 3.54
C GLU A 274 23.11 -6.31 2.43
N ALA A 275 23.50 -5.16 1.87
CA ALA A 275 22.79 -4.53 0.78
C ALA A 275 23.74 -4.29 -0.38
N TRP A 276 23.28 -4.62 -1.57
CA TRP A 276 24.05 -4.44 -2.79
C TRP A 276 23.11 -4.07 -3.94
N ALA A 277 23.51 -3.08 -4.72
CA ALA A 277 22.90 -2.76 -6.00
C ALA A 277 23.98 -2.20 -6.93
N PRO A 278 23.86 -2.38 -8.26
CA PRO A 278 24.63 -1.62 -9.23
C PRO A 278 24.42 -0.12 -9.05
N SER A 279 25.35 0.69 -9.57
CA SER A 279 25.27 2.15 -9.46
C SER A 279 24.20 2.77 -10.36
N GLU A 280 23.71 2.04 -11.37
CA GLU A 280 22.72 2.51 -12.32
C GLU A 280 21.97 1.34 -12.97
N VAL A 281 20.80 1.64 -13.54
CA VAL A 281 20.05 0.77 -14.44
C VAL A 281 20.03 1.42 -15.81
N ASP A 282 20.57 0.74 -16.81
CA ASP A 282 20.50 1.19 -18.20
C ASP A 282 19.04 1.37 -18.66
N ALA A 283 18.85 2.19 -19.69
CA ALA A 283 17.56 2.36 -20.35
C ALA A 283 17.00 1.02 -20.84
N MET A 284 15.70 0.79 -20.67
CA MET A 284 15.00 -0.43 -21.10
C MET A 284 15.66 -1.72 -20.59
N SER A 285 16.22 -1.70 -19.39
CA SER A 285 17.02 -2.78 -18.83
C SER A 285 16.62 -3.09 -17.39
N SER A 286 17.22 -4.14 -16.84
CA SER A 286 16.98 -4.58 -15.47
C SER A 286 18.28 -4.96 -14.79
N VAL A 287 18.35 -4.72 -13.49
CA VAL A 287 19.46 -5.14 -12.64
C VAL A 287 18.96 -5.94 -11.46
N VAL A 288 19.81 -6.85 -10.98
CA VAL A 288 19.60 -7.52 -9.69
C VAL A 288 20.15 -6.63 -8.58
N ALA A 289 19.42 -6.54 -7.49
CA ALA A 289 19.84 -5.92 -6.23
C ALA A 289 19.51 -6.87 -5.07
N ASN A 290 20.08 -6.62 -3.90
CA ASN A 290 19.89 -7.42 -2.70
C ASN A 290 19.79 -6.52 -1.47
N ALA A 291 18.88 -6.88 -0.58
CA ALA A 291 18.68 -6.27 0.73
C ALA A 291 18.40 -7.35 1.77
N SER A 292 19.33 -7.56 2.71
CA SER A 292 19.11 -8.41 3.87
C SER A 292 19.64 -7.79 5.16
N VAL A 293 18.93 -8.08 6.25
CA VAL A 293 19.32 -7.67 7.60
C VAL A 293 19.90 -8.85 8.35
N HIS A 294 21.10 -8.67 8.89
CA HIS A 294 21.82 -9.64 9.70
C HIS A 294 22.33 -8.94 10.96
N GLY A 295 21.80 -9.26 12.14
CA GLY A 295 22.25 -8.58 13.35
C GLY A 295 21.68 -9.12 14.65
N SER A 296 22.42 -8.86 15.73
CA SER A 296 22.01 -9.06 17.12
C SER A 296 22.32 -7.77 17.88
N PRO A 297 21.34 -7.16 18.60
CA PRO A 297 19.98 -7.64 18.84
C PRO A 297 19.06 -7.53 17.61
N LEU A 298 17.89 -8.18 17.69
CA LEU A 298 16.85 -8.08 16.67
C LEU A 298 16.33 -6.63 16.62
N ALA A 299 16.37 -6.01 15.43
CA ALA A 299 15.76 -4.71 15.16
C ALA A 299 14.49 -4.87 14.31
N TRP A 300 13.55 -3.93 14.46
CA TRP A 300 12.50 -3.77 13.45
C TRP A 300 13.09 -3.05 12.26
N TRP A 301 12.75 -3.49 11.05
CA TRP A 301 13.30 -2.91 9.84
C TRP A 301 12.25 -2.82 8.73
N ALA A 302 12.51 -1.91 7.80
CA ALA A 302 11.79 -1.74 6.56
C ALA A 302 12.79 -1.45 5.45
N ALA A 303 12.57 -2.01 4.27
CA ALA A 303 13.30 -1.68 3.07
C ALA A 303 12.31 -1.50 1.92
N TRP A 304 12.53 -0.50 1.07
CA TRP A 304 11.69 -0.23 -0.10
C TRP A 304 12.47 0.49 -1.19
N VAL A 305 11.94 0.46 -2.42
CA VAL A 305 12.47 1.23 -3.54
C VAL A 305 11.52 2.38 -3.84
N SER A 306 12.08 3.56 -4.09
CA SER A 306 11.38 4.68 -4.71
C SER A 306 12.07 5.05 -6.02
N ALA A 307 11.34 5.73 -6.90
CA ALA A 307 11.89 6.29 -8.13
C ALA A 307 11.25 7.65 -8.40
N ASP A 308 12.07 8.60 -8.81
CA ASP A 308 11.67 9.95 -9.21
C ASP A 308 12.62 10.49 -10.30
N GLY A 309 12.50 11.78 -10.63
CA GLY A 309 13.31 12.40 -11.68
C GLY A 309 14.81 12.44 -11.40
N ASP A 310 15.25 12.25 -10.16
CA ASP A 310 16.66 12.20 -9.79
C ASP A 310 17.24 10.77 -9.88
N GLY A 311 16.39 9.75 -9.90
CA GLY A 311 16.76 8.36 -10.12
C GLY A 311 16.02 7.38 -9.20
N ILE A 312 16.66 6.26 -8.92
CA ILE A 312 16.11 5.18 -8.10
C ILE A 312 16.80 5.21 -6.72
N THR A 313 16.02 5.13 -5.65
CA THR A 313 16.55 5.08 -4.28
C THR A 313 16.11 3.81 -3.57
N LEU A 314 17.07 3.04 -3.07
CA LEU A 314 16.82 1.92 -2.16
C LEU A 314 16.94 2.46 -0.74
N HIS A 315 15.81 2.48 -0.05
CA HIS A 315 15.74 2.96 1.32
C HIS A 315 15.79 1.80 2.29
N PHE A 316 16.48 2.04 3.40
CA PHE A 316 16.63 1.12 4.50
C PHE A 316 16.39 1.87 5.80
N ALA A 317 15.46 1.37 6.60
CA ALA A 317 15.15 1.96 7.89
C ALA A 317 15.14 0.89 8.98
N ALA A 318 15.77 1.17 10.13
CA ALA A 318 15.79 0.23 11.25
C ALA A 318 15.61 0.92 12.62
N ARG A 319 14.78 0.32 13.48
CA ARG A 319 14.39 0.86 14.79
C ARG A 319 14.59 -0.15 15.92
N THR A 320 15.12 0.32 17.05
CA THR A 320 15.42 -0.57 18.19
C THR A 320 14.11 -1.01 18.80
N MET A 321 14.02 -2.28 19.20
CA MET A 321 12.92 -2.68 20.11
C MET A 321 13.17 -2.04 21.47
N GLU A 322 12.22 -1.26 21.98
CA GLU A 322 12.27 -0.82 23.38
C GLU A 322 12.24 -2.06 24.29
N GLY A 323 13.28 -2.24 25.11
CA GLY A 323 13.41 -3.35 26.06
C GLY A 323 14.45 -4.44 25.71
N ALA A 324 15.31 -4.23 24.71
CA ALA A 324 16.47 -5.09 24.43
C ALA A 324 17.69 -4.79 25.32
#